data_AF-A0A410Q056-F1
#
_entry.id   AF-A0A410Q056-F1
#
_cell.length_a   1.000
_cell.length_b   1.000
_cell.length_c   1.000
_cell.angle_alpha   90.00
_cell.angle_beta   90.00
_cell.angle_gamma   90.00
#
_symmetry.space_group_name_H-M   'P 1'
#
loop_
_entity.id
_entity.type
_entity.pdbx_description
1 polymer ?
#
loop_
_entity_poly.entity_id
_entity_poly.type
_entity_poly.pdbx_seq_one_letter_code
_entity_poly.pdbx_strand_id
1 'polypeptide(L)' 'MVKVKTFKQTMFHTNLDKMVNSFIKENNISAENIISVVPVSAPVYNGSMVAKTITLTYNE' A
#
# COMPACT_ATOMS: atom_id res chain seq x y z
N MET A 1 13.63 11.86 -9.72
CA MET A 1 14.31 11.48 -8.46
C MET A 1 13.53 10.32 -7.85
N VAL A 2 14.19 9.27 -7.32
CA VAL A 2 13.45 8.12 -6.75
C VAL A 2 12.90 8.50 -5.37
N LYS A 3 11.61 8.26 -5.13
CA LYS A 3 10.94 8.44 -3.84
C LYS A 3 10.36 7.14 -3.32
N VAL A 4 10.31 7.04 -1.99
CA VAL A 4 9.72 5.91 -1.27
C VAL A 4 8.67 6.44 -0.31
N LYS A 5 7.47 5.89 -0.36
CA LYS A 5 6.42 6.13 0.64
C LYS A 5 5.88 4.82 1.17
N THR A 6 5.64 4.77 2.48
CA THR A 6 5.04 3.62 3.15
C THR A 6 3.72 4.04 3.75
N PHE A 7 2.68 3.23 3.55
CA PHE A 7 1.38 3.44 4.17
C PHE A 7 0.88 2.17 4.84
N LYS A 8 0.16 2.34 5.95
CA LYS A 8 -0.34 1.25 6.80
C LYS A 8 -1.85 1.38 6.95
N GLN A 9 -2.57 0.29 6.74
CA GLN A 9 -4.01 0.24 6.97
C GLN A 9 -4.40 -1.09 7.60
N THR A 10 -5.35 -1.02 8.53
CA THR A 10 -5.92 -2.19 9.21
C THR A 10 -7.34 -2.41 8.68
N MET A 11 -7.65 -3.62 8.21
CA MET A 11 -8.95 -3.91 7.62
C MET A 11 -9.38 -5.38 7.80
N PHE A 12 -10.70 -5.59 7.78
CA PHE A 12 -11.32 -6.91 7.73
C PHE A 12 -11.37 -7.34 6.27
N HIS A 13 -10.64 -8.40 5.92
CA HIS A 13 -10.51 -8.93 4.55
C HIS A 13 -9.83 -7.99 3.54
N THR A 14 -8.99 -8.56 2.70
CA THR A 14 -8.00 -7.79 1.94
C THR A 14 -8.45 -7.56 0.50
N ASN A 15 -8.52 -6.30 0.08
CA ASN A 15 -8.46 -5.97 -1.35
C ASN A 15 -7.25 -5.05 -1.57
N LEU A 16 -6.08 -5.68 -1.71
CA LEU A 16 -4.78 -5.01 -1.82
C LEU A 16 -4.78 -3.99 -2.97
N ASP A 17 -5.40 -4.34 -4.09
CA ASP A 17 -5.47 -3.49 -5.28
C ASP A 17 -6.22 -2.19 -5.00
N LYS A 18 -7.32 -2.24 -4.24
CA LYS A 18 -8.05 -1.03 -3.82
C LYS A 18 -7.19 -0.13 -2.94
N MET A 19 -6.41 -0.72 -2.03
CA MET A 19 -5.52 0.05 -1.15
C MET A 19 -4.42 0.77 -1.95
N VAL A 20 -3.77 0.05 -2.85
CA VAL A 20 -2.73 0.60 -3.73
C VAL A 20 -3.30 1.71 -4.60
N ASN A 21 -4.46 1.48 -5.24
CA ASN A 21 -5.10 2.47 -6.10
C ASN A 21 -5.53 3.74 -5.33
N SER A 22 -6.10 3.60 -4.12
CA SER A 22 -6.43 4.75 -3.29
C SER A 22 -5.19 5.58 -2.95
N PHE A 23 -4.10 4.92 -2.56
CA PHE A 23 -2.88 5.63 -2.20
C PHE A 23 -2.26 6.36 -3.39
N ILE A 24 -2.18 5.72 -4.56
CA ILE A 24 -1.68 6.32 -5.80
C ILE A 24 -2.48 7.59 -6.12
N LYS A 25 -3.81 7.50 -6.02
CA LYS A 25 -4.72 8.62 -6.27
C LYS A 25 -4.56 9.75 -5.25
N GLU A 26 -4.51 9.45 -3.96
CA GLU A 26 -4.34 10.44 -2.88
C GLU A 26 -3.01 11.21 -3.00
N ASN A 27 -1.99 10.58 -3.57
CA ASN A 27 -0.66 11.16 -3.69
C ASN A 27 -0.35 11.69 -5.10
N ASN A 28 -1.32 11.68 -6.02
CA ASN A 28 -1.15 12.08 -7.43
C ASN A 28 0.07 11.41 -8.11
N ILE A 29 0.31 10.14 -7.80
CA ILE A 29 1.41 9.37 -8.39
C ILE A 29 0.90 8.82 -9.73
N SER A 30 1.63 9.05 -10.83
CA SER A 30 1.29 8.39 -12.10
C SER A 30 1.63 6.89 -12.00
N ALA A 31 0.74 6.03 -12.47
CA ALA A 31 0.94 4.58 -12.37
C ALA A 31 2.20 4.11 -13.13
N GLU A 32 2.55 4.80 -14.22
CA GLU A 32 3.76 4.55 -15.03
C GLU A 32 5.07 4.86 -14.28
N ASN A 33 4.98 5.65 -13.20
CA ASN A 33 6.13 6.02 -12.40
C ASN A 33 6.41 5.03 -11.27
N ILE A 34 5.54 4.04 -11.04
CA ILE A 34 5.68 3.08 -9.96
C ILE A 34 6.74 2.04 -10.34
N ILE A 35 7.80 1.97 -9.55
CA ILE A 35 8.90 1.03 -9.73
C ILE A 35 8.57 -0.30 -9.04
N SER A 36 8.00 -0.24 -7.83
CA SER A 36 7.71 -1.44 -7.03
C SER A 36 6.63 -1.19 -5.98
N VAL A 37 5.88 -2.25 -5.68
CA VAL A 37 4.87 -2.31 -4.61
C VAL A 37 5.16 -3.52 -3.74
N VAL A 38 5.46 -3.31 -2.46
CA VAL A 38 5.75 -4.39 -1.51
C VAL A 38 4.67 -4.44 -0.42
N PRO A 39 3.76 -5.43 -0.47
CA PRO A 39 2.78 -5.64 0.59
C PRO A 39 3.34 -6.51 1.72
N VAL A 40 3.15 -6.07 2.96
CA VAL A 40 3.44 -6.84 4.18
C VAL A 40 2.14 -7.01 4.94
N SER A 41 1.72 -8.25 5.14
CA SER A 41 0.54 -8.58 5.96
C SER A 41 0.97 -9.10 7.33
N ALA A 42 0.46 -8.48 8.39
CA ALA A 42 0.58 -8.98 9.76
C ALA A 42 -0.83 -9.25 10.33
N PRO A 43 -1.06 -10.41 10.96
CA PRO A 43 -2.31 -10.64 11.69
C PRO A 43 -2.40 -9.66 12.87
N VAL A 44 -3.57 -9.06 13.08
CA VAL A 44 -3.83 -8.17 14.24
C VAL A 44 -4.95 -8.79 15.07
N TYR A 45 -4.74 -8.80 16.38
CA TYR A 45 -5.61 -9.22 17.49
C TYR A 45 -6.86 -10.05 17.11
N ASN A 46 -6.92 -11.28 17.64
CA ASN A 46 -8.06 -12.21 17.53
C ASN A 46 -8.37 -12.79 16.14
N GLY A 47 -7.38 -12.85 15.23
CA GLY A 47 -7.43 -13.63 13.99
C GLY A 47 -8.35 -13.10 12.88
N SER A 48 -9.23 -12.14 13.20
CA SER A 48 -10.23 -11.61 12.27
C SER A 48 -9.75 -10.40 11.46
N MET A 49 -8.64 -9.77 11.85
CA MET A 49 -8.09 -8.58 11.19
C MET A 49 -6.69 -8.83 10.65
N VAL A 50 -6.41 -8.29 9.46
CA VAL A 50 -5.06 -8.25 8.89
C VAL A 50 -4.65 -6.80 8.71
N ALA A 51 -3.55 -6.40 9.36
CA ALA A 51 -2.89 -5.15 9.05
C ALA A 51 -2.06 -5.37 7.79
N LYS A 52 -2.33 -4.57 6.77
CA LYS A 52 -1.48 -4.52 5.58
C LYS A 52 -0.70 -3.21 5.58
N THR A 53 0.62 -3.35 5.47
CA THR A 53 1.54 -2.25 5.20
C THR A 53 1.98 -2.38 3.75
N ILE A 54 1.98 -1.28 3.01
CA ILE A 54 2.42 -1.27 1.63
C ILE A 54 3.50 -0.20 1.50
N THR A 55 4.65 -0.60 0.97
CA THR A 55 5.71 0.31 0.57
C THR A 55 5.67 0.47 -0.94
N LEU A 56 5.58 1.72 -1.38
CA LEU A 56 5.59 2.14 -2.78
C LEU A 56 6.89 2.88 -3.07
N THR A 57 7.58 2.44 -4.11
CA THR A 57 8.75 3.11 -4.67
C THR A 57 8.39 3.63 -6.06
N TYR A 58 8.60 4.91 -6.32
CA TYR A 58 8.20 5.56 -7.56
C TYR A 58 9.16 6.69 -7.97
N ASN A 59 9.14 7.02 -9.25
CA ASN A 59 9.83 8.19 -9.80
C ASN A 59 8.92 9.41 -9.75
N GLU A 60 9.43 10.51 -9.21
CA GLU A 60 8.91 11.85 -9.49
C GLU A 60 9.75 12.54 -10.56
#